data_AF-A0A6G9STC3-F1
#
_entry.id   AF-A0A6G9STC3-F1
#
_cell.length_a   1.000
_cell.length_b   1.000
_cell.length_c   1.000
_cell.angle_alpha   90.00
_cell.angle_beta   90.00
_cell.angle_gamma   90.00
#
_symmetry.space_group_name_H-M   'P 1'
#
loop_
_entity.id
_entity.type
_entity.pdbx_description
1 polymer ?
#
loop_
_entity_poly.entity_id
_entity_poly.type
_entity_poly.pdbx_seq_one_letter_code
_entity_poly.pdbx_strand_id
1 'polypeptide(L)' 'MLAHAQSLVYTLLSLMPSRYQQQNLEAMLGLFLEAQGKPLPEYSRSKSEACFKPISQYL' A
#
# COMPACT_ATOMS: atom_id res chain seq x y z
N MET A 1 -17.09 -4.20 13.01
CA MET A 1 -15.76 -3.95 12.41
C MET A 1 -15.65 -4.44 10.97
N LEU A 2 -16.00 -5.70 10.65
CA LEU A 2 -15.89 -6.25 9.28
C LEU A 2 -16.63 -5.42 8.21
N ALA A 3 -17.87 -5.02 8.49
CA ALA A 3 -18.67 -4.20 7.56
C ALA A 3 -18.02 -2.83 7.26
N HIS A 4 -17.37 -2.21 8.24
CA HIS A 4 -16.67 -0.94 8.06
C HIS A 4 -15.39 -1.10 7.23
N ALA A 5 -14.62 -2.17 7.47
CA ALA A 5 -13.44 -2.48 6.68
C ALA A 5 -13.81 -2.78 5.22
N GLN A 6 -14.87 -3.56 4.99
CA GLN A 6 -15.36 -3.87 3.66
C GLN A 6 -15.88 -2.63 2.92
N SER A 7 -16.65 -1.77 3.61
CA SER A 7 -17.10 -0.50 3.04
C SER A 7 -15.91 0.38 2.64
N LEU A 8 -14.87 0.46 3.47
CA LEU A 8 -13.68 1.25 3.16
C LEU A 8 -12.95 0.72 1.92
N VAL A 9 -12.73 -0.60 1.83
CA VAL A 9 -12.05 -1.22 0.68
C VAL A 9 -12.82 -0.96 -0.61
N TYR A 10 -14.14 -1.13 -0.63
CA TYR A 10 -14.92 -0.85 -1.83
C TYR A 10 -14.96 0.62 -2.20
N THR A 11 -15.04 1.53 -1.22
CA THR A 11 -14.94 2.97 -1.48
C THR A 11 -13.60 3.29 -2.15
N LEU A 12 -12.49 2.78 -1.61
CA LEU A 12 -11.16 3.02 -2.19
C LEU A 12 -11.04 2.46 -3.61
N LEU A 13 -11.54 1.24 -3.87
CA LEU A 13 -11.53 0.64 -5.20
C LEU A 13 -12.36 1.47 -6.20
N SER A 14 -13.52 1.98 -5.78
CA SER A 14 -14.39 2.80 -6.62
C SER A 14 -13.76 4.15 -6.99
N LEU A 15 -12.85 4.66 -6.15
CA LEU A 15 -12.14 5.92 -6.38
C LEU A 15 -10.89 5.75 -7.26
N MET A 16 -10.44 4.52 -7.56
CA MET A 16 -9.28 4.30 -8.40
C MET A 16 -9.61 4.59 -9.88
N PRO A 17 -8.85 5.48 -10.56
CA PRO A 17 -9.18 5.91 -11.91
C PRO A 17 -8.84 4.87 -13.00
N SER A 18 -8.16 3.77 -12.66
CA SER A 18 -7.82 2.71 -13.61
C SER A 18 -7.84 1.32 -12.98
N ARG A 19 -8.04 0.32 -13.83
CA ARG A 19 -7.95 -1.11 -13.46
C ARG A 19 -6.58 -1.46 -12.87
N TYR A 20 -5.51 -0.87 -13.39
CA TYR A 20 -4.16 -1.09 -12.88
C TYR A 20 -4.02 -0.62 -11.42
N GLN A 21 -4.59 0.53 -11.07
CA GLN A 21 -4.56 1.04 -9.69
C GLN A 21 -5.43 0.21 -8.75
N GLN A 22 -6.57 -0.30 -9.21
CA GLN A 22 -7.39 -1.24 -8.43
C GLN A 22 -6.60 -2.51 -8.11
N GLN A 23 -5.95 -3.11 -9.11
CA GLN A 23 -5.12 -4.31 -8.94
C GLN A 23 -3.94 -4.06 -8.00
N ASN A 24 -3.28 -2.90 -8.09
CA ASN A 24 -2.21 -2.53 -7.16
C ASN A 24 -2.73 -2.40 -5.72
N LEU A 25 -3.90 -1.81 -5.50
CA LEU A 25 -4.50 -1.68 -4.17
C LEU A 25 -4.85 -3.06 -3.58
N GLU A 26 -5.48 -3.93 -4.38
CA GLU A 26 -5.79 -5.31 -3.98
C GLU A 26 -4.52 -6.09 -3.60
N ALA A 27 -3.45 -5.97 -4.40
CA ALA A 27 -2.17 -6.62 -4.11
C ALA A 27 -1.55 -6.12 -2.80
N MET A 28 -1.56 -4.80 -2.55
CA MET A 28 -1.06 -4.24 -1.29
C MET A 28 -1.85 -4.72 -0.07
N LEU A 29 -3.18 -4.79 -0.18
CA LEU A 29 -4.03 -5.30 0.89
C LEU A 29 -3.81 -6.81 1.12
N GLY A 30 -3.65 -7.59 0.06
CA GLY A 30 -3.28 -9.01 0.15
C GLY A 30 -1.95 -9.20 0.88
N LEU A 31 -0.91 -8.47 0.48
CA LEU A 31 0.39 -8.49 1.14
C LEU A 31 0.32 -8.06 2.61
N PHE A 32 -0.50 -7.06 2.94
CA PHE A 32 -0.72 -6.61 4.32
C PHE A 32 -1.38 -7.69 5.18
N LEU A 33 -2.39 -8.39 4.64
CA LEU A 33 -3.10 -9.45 5.36
C LEU A 33 -2.25 -10.72 5.51
N GLU A 34 -1.38 -11.01 4.54
CA GLU A 34 -0.42 -12.11 4.61
C GLU A 34 0.75 -11.79 5.56
N ALA A 35 1.13 -10.53 5.67
CA ALA A 35 2.11 -10.09 6.64
C ALA A 35 1.55 -10.28 8.07
N GLN A 36 2.13 -11.21 8.84
CA GLN A 36 1.78 -11.51 10.24
C GLN A 36 2.16 -10.36 11.21
N GLY A 37 1.86 -9.10 10.87
CA GLY A 37 2.24 -7.92 11.66
C GLY A 37 3.73 -7.55 11.55
N LYS A 38 4.47 -8.09 10.57
CA LYS A 38 5.87 -7.70 10.35
C LYS A 38 5.93 -6.40 9.54
N PRO A 39 6.66 -5.36 10.00
CA PRO A 39 6.76 -4.11 9.27
C PRO A 39 7.44 -4.36 7.92
N LEU A 40 6.69 -4.10 6.84
CA LEU A 40 7.13 -4.23 5.45
C LEU A 40 8.32 -3.34 4.99
N PRO A 41 8.87 -2.36 5.74
CA PRO A 41 10.08 -1.65 5.27
C PRO A 41 11.37 -2.48 5.35
N GLU A 42 11.54 -3.36 6.34
CA GLU A 42 12.80 -4.10 6.53
C GLU A 42 12.96 -5.28 5.56
N TYR A 43 11.85 -5.81 5.04
CA TYR A 43 11.83 -6.99 4.16
C TYR A 43 11.43 -6.67 2.70
N SER A 44 11.11 -5.41 2.40
CA SER A 44 10.86 -4.99 1.02
C SER A 44 12.15 -5.04 0.21
N ARG A 45 12.21 -5.95 -0.79
CA ARG A 45 13.32 -6.01 -1.75
C ARG A 45 13.31 -4.80 -2.71
N SER A 46 12.15 -4.17 -2.91
CA SER A 46 12.04 -2.94 -3.68
C SER A 46 12.22 -1.73 -2.74
N LYS A 47 13.44 -1.54 -2.23
CA LYS A 47 13.85 -0.20 -1.78
C LYS A 47 13.94 0.65 -3.04
N SER A 48 12.86 1.36 -3.40
CA SER A 48 12.99 2.37 -4.45
C SER A 48 13.96 3.42 -3.93
N GLU A 49 14.94 3.82 -4.74
CA GLU A 49 15.92 4.86 -4.38
C GLU A 49 15.25 6.18 -3.98
N ALA A 50 13.98 6.37 -4.37
CA ALA A 50 13.14 7.49 -3.98
C ALA A 50 12.70 7.47 -2.50
N CYS A 51 12.74 6.32 -1.81
CA CYS A 51 12.31 6.20 -0.41
C CYS A 51 13.37 6.69 0.60
N PHE A 52 14.65 6.77 0.19
CA PHE A 52 15.77 7.18 1.05
C PHE A 52 16.45 8.45 0.52
N LYS A 53 15.67 9.46 0.17
CA LYS A 53 16.24 10.78 -0.11
C LYS A 53 16.14 11.63 1.16
N PRO A 54 17.26 11.92 1.85
CA PRO A 54 17.22 12.76 3.03
C PRO A 54 16.68 14.15 2.66
N ILE A 55 15.83 14.72 3.51
CA ILE A 55 15.22 16.06 3.32
C ILE A 55 16.30 17.14 3.09
N SER A 56 17.53 16.89 3.54
CA SER A 56 18.72 17.71 3.27
C SER A 56 19.08 17.89 1.80
N GLN A 57 18.50 17.14 0.85
CA GLN A 57 18.74 17.40 -0.58
C GLN A 57 17.81 18.46 -1.19
N TYR A 58 16.81 18.90 -0.42
CA TYR A 58 15.78 19.87 -0.85
C TYR A 58 15.88 21.20 -0.08
N LEU A 59 16.91 21.35 0.75
CA LEU A 59 17.31 22.56 1.47
C LEU A 59 18.77 22.87 1.13
#